data_AF-A0A351TAV0-F1
#
_entry.id   AF-A0A351TAV0-F1
#
_cell.length_a   1.000
_cell.length_b   1.000
_cell.length_c   1.000
_cell.angle_alpha   90.00
_cell.angle_beta   90.00
_cell.angle_gamma   90.00
#
_symmetry.space_group_name_H-M   'P 1'
#
loop_
_entity.id
_entity.type
_entity.pdbx_description
1 polymer ?
#
loop_
_entity_poly.entity_id
_entity_poly.type
_entity_poly.pdbx_seq_one_letter_code
_entity_poly.pdbx_strand_id
1 'polypeptide(L)'
;MFIAMSEDIRVIFVKLADRIHNMKTLEFHPSIEKRKRISEETLNIYAPIADRLGIFDFKESLENLCFKNLHSFEFNKIQKELDSLN
;
A
#
# COMPACT_ATOMS: atom_id res chain seq x y z
N MET A 1 1.98 -0.57 18.88
CA MET A 1 0.92 -1.44 19.44
C MET A 1 0.70 -2.75 18.68
N PHE A 2 1.16 -2.93 17.42
CA PHE A 2 0.98 -4.22 16.70
C PHE A 2 2.09 -5.27 16.92
N ILE A 3 3.30 -4.86 17.31
CA ILE A 3 4.43 -5.80 17.49
C ILE A 3 4.32 -6.58 18.82
N ALA A 4 3.37 -6.22 19.69
CA ALA A 4 3.22 -6.81 21.03
C ALA A 4 2.14 -7.90 21.14
N MET A 5 1.39 -8.23 20.07
CA MET A 5 0.27 -9.17 20.13
C MET A 5 0.32 -10.34 19.13
N SER A 6 1.35 -10.43 18.28
CA SER A 6 1.41 -11.48 17.26
C SER A 6 2.56 -12.44 17.56
N GLU A 7 2.33 -13.44 18.40
CA GLU A 7 3.21 -14.61 18.48
C GLU A 7 3.22 -15.39 17.14
N ASP A 8 2.25 -15.12 16.25
CA ASP A 8 2.09 -15.80 14.98
C ASP A 8 2.21 -14.84 13.78
N ILE A 9 3.23 -15.06 12.96
CA ILE A 9 3.50 -14.32 11.72
C ILE A 9 2.36 -14.40 10.69
N ARG A 10 1.57 -15.49 10.70
CA ARG A 10 0.48 -15.73 9.75
C ARG A 10 -0.62 -14.68 9.88
N VAL A 11 -0.84 -14.16 11.09
CA VAL A 11 -1.82 -13.09 11.35
C VAL A 11 -1.40 -11.79 10.65
N ILE A 12 -0.10 -11.46 10.68
CA ILE A 12 0.42 -10.30 9.98
C ILE A 12 0.31 -10.49 8.47
N PHE A 13 0.63 -11.69 7.97
CA PHE A 13 0.52 -12.01 6.55
C PHE A 13 -0.92 -11.80 6.01
N VAL A 14 -1.93 -12.33 6.71
CA VAL A 14 -3.35 -12.14 6.33
C VAL A 14 -3.73 -10.65 6.37
N LYS A 15 -3.28 -9.90 7.37
CA LYS A 15 -3.52 -8.44 7.46
C LYS A 15 -2.87 -7.65 6.32
N LEU A 16 -1.67 -8.03 5.90
CA LEU A 16 -1.01 -7.40 4.75
C LEU A 16 -1.76 -7.69 3.45
N ALA A 17 -2.19 -8.95 3.25
CA ALA A 17 -2.97 -9.35 2.08
C ALA A 17 -4.31 -8.59 2.00
N ASP A 18 -5.03 -8.51 3.13
CA ASP A 18 -6.25 -7.70 3.24
C ASP A 18 -5.97 -6.21 2.95
N ARG A 19 -4.88 -5.66 3.51
CA ARG A 19 -4.51 -4.26 3.25
C ARG A 19 -4.22 -4.01 1.77
N ILE A 20 -3.54 -4.92 1.07
CA ILE A 20 -3.32 -4.81 -0.38
C ILE A 20 -4.66 -4.77 -1.12
N HIS A 21 -5.59 -5.66 -0.79
CA HIS A 21 -6.92 -5.67 -1.40
C HIS A 21 -7.68 -4.36 -1.15
N ASN A 22 -7.68 -3.87 0.09
CA ASN A 22 -8.30 -2.59 0.46
C ASN A 22 -7.68 -1.40 -0.29
N MET A 23 -6.37 -1.40 -0.50
CA MET A 23 -5.68 -0.37 -1.27
C MET A 23 -6.04 -0.42 -2.78
N LYS A 24 -6.29 -1.62 -3.33
CA LYS A 24 -6.73 -1.78 -4.72
C LYS A 24 -8.13 -1.20 -4.99
N THR A 25 -9.01 -1.21 -3.98
CA THR A 25 -10.39 -0.73 -4.09
C THR A 25 -10.60 0.65 -3.43
N LEU A 26 -9.54 1.28 -2.94
CA LEU A 26 -9.60 2.54 -2.20
C LEU A 26 -10.21 3.70 -3.01
N GLU A 27 -10.06 3.65 -4.34
CA GLU A 27 -10.61 4.64 -5.26
C GLU A 27 -12.15 4.69 -5.29
N PHE A 28 -12.84 3.69 -4.74
CA PHE A 28 -14.29 3.69 -4.59
C PHE A 28 -14.77 4.32 -3.28
N HIS A 29 -13.86 4.63 -2.34
CA HIS A 29 -14.24 5.19 -1.04
C HIS A 29 -14.71 6.65 -1.19
N PRO A 30 -15.90 7.07 -0.72
CA PRO A 30 -16.46 8.39 -1.06
C PRO A 30 -15.66 9.59 -0.50
N SER A 31 -15.00 9.42 0.65
CA SER A 31 -14.21 10.49 1.28
C SER A 31 -12.75 10.49 0.81
N ILE A 32 -12.31 11.58 0.19
CA ILE A 32 -10.92 11.81 -0.24
C ILE A 32 -9.95 11.87 0.95
N GLU A 33 -10.35 12.52 2.05
CA GLU A 33 -9.53 12.61 3.26
C GLU A 33 -9.24 11.22 3.85
N LYS A 34 -10.25 10.34 3.82
CA LYS A 34 -10.08 8.97 4.31
C LYS A 34 -9.20 8.15 3.37
N ARG A 35 -9.27 8.35 2.04
CA ARG A 35 -8.32 7.74 1.10
C ARG A 35 -6.88 8.16 1.40
N LYS A 36 -6.66 9.45 1.61
CA LYS A 36 -5.33 9.99 1.96
C LYS A 36 -4.82 9.38 3.25
N ARG A 37 -5.62 9.40 4.33
CA ARG A 37 -5.26 8.83 5.63
C ARG A 37 -4.93 7.34 5.56
N ILE A 38 -5.74 6.56 4.85
CA ILE A 38 -5.52 5.12 4.66
C ILE A 38 -4.21 4.88 3.89
N SER A 39 -3.94 5.68 2.86
CA SER A 39 -2.71 5.58 2.08
C SER A 39 -1.47 5.96 2.91
N GLU A 40 -1.55 7.02 3.70
CA GLU A 40 -0.49 7.43 4.63
C GLU A 40 -0.23 6.38 5.72
N GLU A 41 -1.28 5.80 6.30
CA GLU A 41 -1.15 4.69 7.25
C GLU A 41 -0.48 3.48 6.59
N THR A 42 -0.89 3.15 5.37
CA THR A 42 -0.34 2.03 4.60
C THR A 42 1.15 2.21 4.32
N LEU A 43 1.53 3.39 3.86
CA LEU A 43 2.92 3.73 3.54
C LEU A 43 3.80 3.76 4.79
N ASN A 44 3.31 4.33 5.90
CA ASN A 44 4.13 4.51 7.11
C ASN A 44 4.16 3.28 8.03
N ILE A 45 3.18 2.37 7.91
CA ILE A 45 3.03 1.23 8.82
C ILE A 45 3.13 -0.09 8.07
N TYR A 46 2.28 -0.33 7.06
CA TYR A 46 2.15 -1.66 6.44
C TYR A 46 3.30 -1.97 5.47
N ALA A 47 3.73 -1.01 4.65
CA ALA A 47 4.88 -1.19 3.75
C ALA A 47 6.19 -1.52 4.51
N PRO A 48 6.56 -0.79 5.58
CA PRO A 48 7.71 -1.15 6.41
C PRO A 48 7.57 -2.50 7.13
N ILE A 49 6.35 -2.93 7.46
CA ILE A 49 6.13 -4.27 8.01
C ILE A 49 6.42 -5.33 6.94
N ALA A 50 5.92 -5.17 5.71
CA ALA A 50 6.23 -6.08 4.61
C ALA A 50 7.74 -6.14 4.32
N ASP A 51 8.42 -5.00 4.34
CA ASP A 51 9.88 -4.88 4.17
C ASP A 51 10.65 -5.64 5.26
N ARG A 52 10.28 -5.46 6.54
CA ARG A 52 10.91 -6.17 7.67
C ARG A 52 10.70 -7.68 7.64
N LEU A 53 9.62 -8.14 7.01
CA LEU A 53 9.34 -9.57 6.83
C LEU A 53 10.00 -10.15 5.58
N GLY A 54 10.69 -9.34 4.78
CA GLY A 54 11.33 -9.77 3.54
C GLY A 54 10.35 -10.08 2.41
N ILE A 55 9.11 -9.57 2.48
CA ILE A 55 8.07 -9.81 1.48
C ILE A 55 8.04 -8.63 0.51
N PHE A 56 9.04 -8.57 -0.38
CA PHE A 56 9.24 -7.44 -1.28
C PHE A 56 8.06 -7.18 -2.22
N ASP A 57 7.44 -8.24 -2.76
CA ASP A 57 6.26 -8.10 -3.64
C ASP A 57 5.09 -7.38 -2.95
N PHE A 58 4.92 -7.61 -1.65
CA PHE A 58 3.87 -6.97 -0.86
C PHE A 58 4.22 -5.51 -0.57
N LYS A 59 5.47 -5.25 -0.21
CA LYS A 59 5.98 -3.89 -0.01
C LYS A 59 5.77 -3.05 -1.28
N GLU A 60 6.28 -3.52 -2.41
CA GLU A 60 6.19 -2.82 -3.69
C GLU A 60 4.73 -2.59 -4.10
N SER A 61 3.88 -3.62 -3.96
CA SER A 61 2.44 -3.48 -4.22
C SER A 61 1.79 -2.39 -3.35
N LEU A 62 2.10 -2.36 -2.05
CA LEU A 62 1.57 -1.37 -1.13
C LEU A 62 2.10 0.04 -1.46
N GLU A 63 3.40 0.19 -1.71
CA GLU A 63 4.03 1.47 -2.06
C GLU A 63 3.48 2.04 -3.36
N ASN A 64 3.34 1.23 -4.41
CA ASN A 64 2.76 1.64 -5.69
C ASN A 64 1.30 2.06 -5.56
N LEU A 65 0.50 1.32 -4.79
CA LEU A 65 -0.89 1.70 -4.52
C LEU A 65 -0.98 2.98 -3.70
N CYS A 66 -0.10 3.17 -2.71
CA CYS A 66 -0.02 4.43 -1.97
C CYS A 66 0.36 5.58 -2.88
N PHE A 67 1.36 5.40 -3.75
CA PHE A 67 1.83 6.41 -4.69
C PHE A 67 0.71 6.81 -5.67
N LYS A 68 -0.03 5.84 -6.22
CA LYS A 68 -1.21 6.10 -7.06
C LYS A 68 -2.26 6.96 -6.34
N ASN A 69 -2.49 6.74 -5.05
CA ASN A 69 -3.52 7.46 -4.28
C ASN A 69 -3.06 8.83 -3.75
N LEU A 70 -1.80 8.96 -3.33
CA LEU A 70 -1.25 10.19 -2.72
C LEU A 70 -0.74 11.19 -3.77
N HIS A 71 -0.22 10.66 -4.88
CA HIS A 71 0.48 11.42 -5.93
C HIS A 71 -0.02 11.00 -7.31
N SER A 72 -1.35 11.02 -7.51
CA SER A 72 -1.98 10.51 -8.73
C SER A 72 -1.50 11.19 -10.01
N PHE A 73 -1.14 12.48 -9.93
CA PHE A 73 -0.64 13.22 -11.10
C PHE A 73 0.73 12.69 -11.53
N GLU A 74 1.65 12.57 -10.58
CA GLU A 74 3.01 12.07 -10.76
C GLU A 74 3.01 10.60 -11.18
N PHE A 75 2.15 9.78 -10.56
CA PHE A 75 1.92 8.40 -10.95
C PHE A 75 1.52 8.28 -12.42
N ASN A 76 0.50 9.05 -12.85
CA ASN A 76 0.04 9.03 -14.24
C ASN A 76 1.09 9.55 -15.22
N LYS A 77 1.94 10.49 -14.80
CA LYS A 77 3.05 10.98 -15.63
C LYS A 77 4.08 9.87 -15.85
N ILE A 78 4.53 9.22 -14.78
CA ILE A 78 5.50 8.12 -14.85
C ILE A 78 4.94 6.95 -15.67
N GLN A 79 3.67 6.61 -15.49
CA GLN A 79 3.03 5.54 -16.26
C GLN A 79 3.06 5.85 -17.77
N LYS A 80 2.74 7.07 -18.17
CA LYS A 80 2.81 7.48 -19.59
C LYS A 80 4.23 7.43 -20.15
N GLU A 81 5.23 7.83 -19.36
CA GLU A 81 6.64 7.75 -19.76
C GLU A 81 7.06 6.28 -19.93
N LEU A 82 6.69 5.39 -19.00
CA LEU A 82 6.94 3.95 -19.12
C LEU A 82 6.26 3.33 -20.34
N ASP A 83 5.01 3.70 -20.61
CA ASP A 83 4.26 3.20 -21.76
C ASP A 83 4.89 3.65 -23.10
N SER A 84 5.56 4.81 -23.11
CA SER A 84 6.25 5.33 -24.31
C SER A 84 7.61 4.66 -24.60
N LEU A 85 8.15 3.90 -23.63
CA LEU A 85 9.42 3.19 -23.76
C LEU A 85 9.27 1.73 -24.21
N ASN A 86 8.03 1.22 -24.25
CA ASN A 86 7.67 -0.12 -24.75
C ASN A 86 7.14 -0.05 -26.19
#